data_AF-A0A0W8FAI2-F1
#
_entry.id   AF-A0A0W8FAI2-F1
#
_cell.length_a   1.000
_cell.length_b   1.000
_cell.length_c   1.000
_cell.angle_alpha   90.00
_cell.angle_beta   90.00
_cell.angle_gamma   90.00
#
_symmetry.space_group_name_H-M   'P 1'
#
loop_
_entity.id
_entity.type
_entity.pdbx_description
1 polymer ?
#
loop_
_entity_poly.entity_id
_entity_poly.type
_entity_poly.pdbx_seq_one_letter_code
_entity_poly.pdbx_strand_id
1 'polypeptide(L)'
;MVEKHQTRQQKRAQKAYDCVLTRGEKDEDYTQLAKRFPALVQSCGLAQALAFISAKEGQIGRDYIGHLSQVMDEQGDLGEISRKSDLMKYQRLTYEAIESATWLKRYSEALLGTD
;
A
#
# COMPACT_ATOMS: atom_id res chain seq x y z
N MET A 1 17.43 3.73 -29.54
CA MET A 1 16.61 4.21 -28.40
C MET A 1 17.23 3.66 -27.12
N VAL A 2 17.59 4.51 -26.17
CA VAL A 2 18.06 4.05 -24.85
C VAL A 2 16.81 3.68 -24.04
N GLU A 3 16.65 2.40 -23.70
CA GLU A 3 15.61 1.98 -22.75
C GLU A 3 15.87 2.64 -21.40
N LYS A 4 14.94 3.49 -20.95
CA LYS A 4 14.96 4.06 -19.60
C LYS A 4 14.65 2.94 -18.60
N HIS A 5 15.70 2.38 -18.01
CA HIS A 5 15.58 1.42 -16.93
C HIS A 5 15.15 2.14 -15.64
N GLN A 6 13.89 1.96 -15.23
CA GLN A 6 13.40 2.48 -13.96
C GLN A 6 13.78 1.55 -12.80
N THR A 7 14.21 2.13 -11.69
CA THR A 7 14.43 1.37 -10.45
C THR A 7 13.10 0.90 -9.86
N ARG A 8 13.13 -0.13 -9.00
CA ARG A 8 11.93 -0.60 -8.29
C ARG A 8 11.25 0.53 -7.50
N GLN A 9 12.04 1.42 -6.91
CA GLN A 9 11.53 2.57 -6.18
C GLN A 9 10.83 3.59 -7.09
N GLN A 10 11.39 3.85 -8.28
CA GLN A 10 10.73 4.71 -9.27
C GLN A 10 9.39 4.13 -9.74
N LYS A 11 9.34 2.81 -9.96
CA LYS A 11 8.09 2.12 -10.32
C LYS A 11 7.04 2.22 -9.22
N ARG A 12 7.42 2.00 -7.96
CA ARG A 12 6.51 2.14 -6.82
C ARG A 12 6.00 3.57 -6.67
N ALA A 13 6.90 4.55 -6.78
CA ALA A 13 6.53 5.96 -6.70
C ALA A 13 5.50 6.32 -7.77
N GLN A 14 5.75 5.93 -9.04
CA GLN A 14 4.80 6.19 -10.13
C GLN A 14 3.45 5.54 -9.90
N LYS A 15 3.42 4.23 -9.59
CA LYS A 15 2.16 3.52 -9.33
C LYS A 15 1.40 4.10 -8.14
N ALA A 16 2.10 4.47 -7.07
CA ALA A 16 1.47 5.04 -5.88
C ALA A 16 0.88 6.41 -6.19
N TYR A 17 1.59 7.24 -6.96
CA TYR A 17 1.06 8.50 -7.47
C TYR A 17 -0.22 8.28 -8.27
N ASP A 18 -0.19 7.36 -9.24
CA ASP A 18 -1.35 7.06 -10.09
C ASP A 18 -2.54 6.56 -9.25
N CYS A 19 -2.30 5.65 -8.29
CA CYS A 19 -3.34 5.16 -7.38
C CYS A 19 -3.97 6.30 -6.55
N VAL A 20 -3.14 7.14 -5.93
CA VAL A 20 -3.64 8.23 -5.08
C VAL A 20 -4.38 9.27 -5.91
N LEU A 21 -3.91 9.57 -7.13
CA LEU A 21 -4.54 10.53 -8.02
C LEU A 21 -5.99 10.15 -8.35
N THR A 22 -6.30 8.84 -8.44
CA THR A 22 -7.68 8.38 -8.68
C THR A 22 -8.66 8.64 -7.53
N ARG A 23 -8.17 9.01 -6.33
CA ARG A 23 -9.03 9.35 -5.18
C ARG A 23 -9.69 10.73 -5.31
N GLY A 24 -9.23 11.58 -6.23
CA GLY A 24 -9.74 12.95 -6.38
C GLY A 24 -9.07 13.92 -5.42
N GLU A 25 -9.83 14.86 -4.86
CA GLU A 25 -9.35 15.86 -3.91
C GLU A 25 -9.95 15.63 -2.51
N LYS A 26 -9.15 15.87 -1.46
CA LYS A 26 -9.57 15.87 -0.03
C LYS A 26 -10.22 14.56 0.43
N ASP A 27 -9.42 13.51 0.52
CA ASP A 27 -9.81 12.23 1.10
C ASP A 27 -9.01 11.97 2.39
N GLU A 28 -9.51 12.54 3.48
CA GLU A 28 -8.86 12.52 4.80
C GLU A 28 -8.81 11.10 5.38
N ASP A 29 -9.86 10.31 5.23
CA ASP A 29 -9.93 8.94 5.76
C ASP A 29 -8.90 8.02 5.10
N TYR A 30 -8.77 8.09 3.77
CA TYR A 30 -7.71 7.36 3.06
C TYR A 30 -6.32 7.82 3.50
N THR A 31 -6.13 9.13 3.66
CA THR A 31 -4.85 9.71 4.11
C THR A 31 -4.50 9.25 5.52
N GLN A 32 -5.45 9.25 6.46
CA GLN A 32 -5.25 8.75 7.82
C GLN A 32 -4.91 7.25 7.82
N LEU A 33 -5.60 6.46 7.00
CA LEU A 33 -5.31 5.04 6.83
C LEU A 33 -3.89 4.82 6.29
N ALA A 34 -3.50 5.53 5.24
CA ALA A 34 -2.18 5.43 4.63
C ALA A 34 -1.06 5.83 5.62
N LYS A 35 -1.30 6.83 6.47
CA LYS A 35 -0.35 7.28 7.51
C LYS A 35 -0.12 6.21 8.58
N ARG A 36 -1.17 5.51 9.02
CA ARG A 36 -1.06 4.53 10.11
C ARG A 36 -0.65 3.14 9.65
N PHE A 37 -0.90 2.76 8.40
CA PHE A 37 -0.68 1.38 7.95
C PHE A 37 0.76 0.88 8.11
N PRO A 38 1.83 1.63 7.76
CA PRO A 38 3.21 1.16 7.99
C PRO A 38 3.49 0.80 9.45
N ALA A 39 3.00 1.61 10.39
CA ALA A 39 3.13 1.36 11.82
C ALA A 39 2.31 0.12 12.24
N LEU A 40 1.10 -0.05 11.69
CA LEU A 40 0.27 -1.23 11.93
C LEU A 40 1.00 -2.51 11.51
N VAL A 41 1.58 -2.55 10.31
CA VAL A 41 2.37 -3.70 9.82
C VAL A 41 3.57 -3.98 10.72
N GLN A 42 4.29 -2.96 11.19
CA GLN A 42 5.41 -3.15 12.11
C GLN A 42 4.96 -3.72 13.47
N SER A 43 3.78 -3.31 13.95
CA SER A 43 3.27 -3.71 15.27
C SER A 43 2.73 -5.14 15.31
N CYS A 44 2.03 -5.59 14.26
CA CYS A 44 1.29 -6.86 14.27
C CYS A 44 1.58 -7.76 13.05
N GLY A 45 2.44 -7.32 12.14
CA GLY A 45 2.74 -8.03 10.90
C GLY A 45 1.71 -7.79 9.80
N LEU A 46 2.10 -8.10 8.56
CA LEU A 46 1.30 -7.83 7.37
C LEU A 46 -0.06 -8.55 7.39
N ALA A 47 -0.09 -9.84 7.74
CA ALA A 47 -1.33 -10.63 7.69
C ALA A 47 -2.41 -10.07 8.63
N GLN A 48 -2.03 -9.68 9.85
CA GLN A 48 -2.96 -9.10 10.81
C GLN A 48 -3.35 -7.67 10.43
N ALA A 49 -2.43 -6.86 9.92
CA ALA A 49 -2.72 -5.51 9.45
C ALA A 49 -3.75 -5.51 8.32
N LEU A 50 -3.61 -6.41 7.34
CA LEU A 50 -4.57 -6.56 6.24
C LEU A 50 -5.95 -7.03 6.75
N ALA A 51 -5.99 -8.01 7.65
CA ALA A 51 -7.24 -8.49 8.23
C ALA A 51 -7.97 -7.39 9.02
N PHE A 52 -7.22 -6.59 9.79
CA PHE A 52 -7.76 -5.47 10.55
C PHE A 52 -8.40 -4.43 9.62
N ILE A 53 -7.69 -4.01 8.56
CA ILE A 53 -8.19 -3.02 7.61
C ILE A 53 -9.45 -3.52 6.90
N SER A 54 -9.42 -4.75 6.39
CA SER A 54 -10.57 -5.36 5.72
C SER A 54 -11.82 -5.42 6.60
N ALA A 55 -11.63 -5.59 7.92
CA ALA A 55 -12.73 -5.68 8.87
C ALA A 55 -13.25 -4.31 9.36
N LYS A 56 -12.39 -3.28 9.42
CA LYS A 56 -12.70 -2.01 10.09
C LYS A 56 -12.93 -0.82 9.17
N GLU A 57 -12.30 -0.80 8.00
CA GLU A 57 -12.22 0.41 7.16
C GLU A 57 -13.18 0.40 5.97
N GLY A 58 -14.08 -0.59 5.90
CA GLY A 58 -15.12 -0.67 4.87
C GLY A 58 -14.58 -0.59 3.44
N GLN A 59 -15.14 0.30 2.63
CA GLN A 59 -14.71 0.50 1.24
C GLN A 59 -13.31 1.12 1.14
N ILE A 60 -12.97 2.06 2.02
CA ILE A 60 -11.68 2.74 2.03
C ILE A 60 -10.55 1.73 2.27
N GLY A 61 -10.77 0.77 3.17
CA GLY A 61 -9.84 -0.33 3.40
C GLY A 61 -9.64 -1.21 2.17
N ARG A 62 -10.73 -1.55 1.47
CA ARG A 62 -10.66 -2.34 0.23
C ARG A 62 -9.87 -1.62 -0.86
N ASP A 63 -10.16 -0.33 -1.04
CA ASP A 63 -9.47 0.52 -2.03
C ASP A 63 -7.98 0.62 -1.71
N TYR A 64 -7.64 0.87 -0.43
CA TYR A 64 -6.26 0.94 0.03
C TYR A 64 -5.49 -0.37 -0.18
N ILE A 65 -6.09 -1.53 0.14
CA ILE A 65 -5.46 -2.84 -0.09
C ILE A 65 -5.28 -3.09 -1.59
N GLY A 66 -6.24 -2.67 -2.41
CA GLY A 66 -6.14 -2.73 -3.87
C GLY A 66 -4.96 -1.91 -4.39
N HIS A 67 -4.84 -0.65 -3.98
CA HIS A 67 -3.72 0.22 -4.33
C HIS A 67 -2.39 -0.33 -3.83
N LEU A 68 -2.33 -0.83 -2.60
CA LEU A 68 -1.13 -1.45 -2.05
C LEU A 68 -0.66 -2.62 -2.92
N SER A 69 -1.58 -3.51 -3.32
CA SER A 69 -1.28 -4.65 -4.19
C SER A 69 -0.76 -4.19 -5.56
N GLN A 70 -1.37 -3.15 -6.15
CA GLN A 70 -0.91 -2.58 -7.42
C GLN A 70 0.51 -2.02 -7.33
N VAL A 71 0.82 -1.24 -6.29
CA VAL A 71 2.14 -0.65 -6.07
C VAL A 71 3.20 -1.73 -5.81
N MET A 72 2.83 -2.79 -5.10
CA MET A 72 3.68 -3.98 -4.88
C MET A 72 3.91 -4.80 -6.16
N ASP A 73 3.09 -4.59 -7.20
CA ASP A 73 3.01 -5.47 -8.37
C ASP A 73 2.63 -6.91 -8.01
N GLU A 74 1.83 -7.06 -6.96
CA GLU A 74 1.35 -8.36 -6.48
C GLU A 74 -0.06 -8.63 -7.01
N GLN A 75 -0.26 -9.82 -7.56
CA GLN A 75 -1.53 -10.22 -8.16
C GLN A 75 -2.29 -11.18 -7.25
N GLY A 76 -3.59 -10.94 -7.08
CA GLY A 76 -4.48 -11.77 -6.27
C GLY A 76 -4.84 -11.14 -4.91
N ASP A 77 -5.45 -11.93 -4.04
CA ASP A 77 -5.83 -11.48 -2.70
C ASP A 77 -4.57 -11.43 -1.81
N LEU A 78 -4.07 -10.22 -1.58
CA LEU A 78 -2.90 -9.98 -0.74
C LEU A 78 -3.05 -10.52 0.70
N GLY A 79 -4.27 -10.51 1.24
CA GLY A 79 -4.58 -11.10 2.54
C GLY A 79 -4.41 -12.62 2.52
N GLU A 80 -4.93 -13.30 1.51
CA GLU A 80 -4.73 -14.75 1.33
C GLU A 80 -3.26 -15.11 1.10
N ILE A 81 -2.58 -14.38 0.20
CA ILE A 81 -1.16 -14.58 -0.10
C ILE A 81 -0.31 -14.42 1.16
N SER A 82 -0.58 -13.39 1.98
CA SER A 82 0.16 -13.16 3.23
C SER A 82 0.00 -14.31 4.23
N ARG A 83 -1.19 -14.91 4.35
CA ARG A 83 -1.45 -16.02 5.29
C ARG A 83 -0.90 -17.35 4.84
N LYS A 84 -0.80 -17.58 3.52
CA LYS A 84 -0.36 -18.86 2.94
C LYS A 84 1.11 -18.89 2.54
N SER A 85 1.82 -17.77 2.64
CA SER A 85 3.24 -17.69 2.30
C SER A 85 4.10 -18.42 3.31
N ASP A 86 5.15 -19.10 2.84
CA ASP A 86 6.24 -19.55 3.71
C ASP A 86 6.98 -18.35 4.34
N LEU A 87 7.85 -18.62 5.31
CA LEU A 87 8.53 -17.59 6.08
C LEU A 87 9.34 -16.62 5.21
N MET A 88 10.11 -17.11 4.24
CA MET A 88 10.96 -16.24 3.41
C MET A 88 10.11 -15.37 2.49
N LYS A 89 9.08 -15.96 1.88
CA LYS A 89 8.13 -15.23 1.05
C LYS A 89 7.37 -14.19 1.88
N TYR A 90 6.94 -14.53 3.09
CA TYR A 90 6.22 -13.61 3.98
C TYR A 90 7.09 -12.43 4.43
N GLN A 91 8.36 -12.67 4.76
CA GLN A 91 9.31 -11.60 5.10
C GLN A 91 9.51 -10.64 3.93
N ARG A 92 9.72 -11.19 2.72
CA ARG A 92 9.81 -10.38 1.50
C ARG A 92 8.53 -9.59 1.27
N LEU A 93 7.37 -10.24 1.33
CA LEU A 93 6.07 -9.60 1.13
C LEU A 93 5.82 -8.45 2.12
N THR A 94 6.20 -8.65 3.38
CA THR A 94 6.11 -7.62 4.43
C THR A 94 6.99 -6.42 4.14
N TYR A 95 8.24 -6.64 3.72
CA TYR A 95 9.15 -5.56 3.31
C TYR A 95 8.60 -4.78 2.11
N GLU A 96 8.11 -5.50 1.09
CA GLU A 96 7.49 -4.93 -0.10
C GLU A 96 6.24 -4.08 0.23
N ALA A 97 5.42 -4.55 1.17
CA ALA A 97 4.24 -3.83 1.63
C ALA A 97 4.61 -2.53 2.36
N ILE A 98 5.61 -2.54 3.25
CA ILE A 98 6.05 -1.33 3.97
C ILE A 98 6.60 -0.28 3.00
N GLU A 99 7.43 -0.69 2.05
CA GLU A 99 7.98 0.22 1.04
C GLU A 99 6.90 0.84 0.16
N SER A 100 5.93 0.02 -0.27
CA SER A 100 4.81 0.45 -1.11
C SER A 100 3.86 1.38 -0.35
N ALA A 101 3.53 1.03 0.90
CA ALA A 101 2.73 1.84 1.79
C ALA A 101 3.38 3.20 2.10
N THR A 102 4.71 3.26 2.17
CA THR A 102 5.44 4.51 2.37
C THR A 102 5.23 5.48 1.21
N TRP A 103 5.21 4.97 -0.04
CA TRP A 103 4.89 5.81 -1.21
C TRP A 103 3.42 6.25 -1.22
N LEU A 104 2.49 5.34 -0.90
CA LEU A 104 1.07 5.69 -0.77
C LEU A 104 0.84 6.78 0.28
N LYS A 105 1.50 6.68 1.44
CA LYS A 105 1.46 7.71 2.49
C LYS A 105 1.95 9.07 1.96
N ARG A 106 3.13 9.10 1.34
CA ARG A 106 3.74 10.35 0.84
C ARG A 106 2.81 11.07 -0.13
N TYR A 107 2.25 10.34 -1.08
CA TYR A 107 1.35 10.94 -2.06
C TYR A 107 -0.02 11.25 -1.49
N SER A 108 -0.56 10.46 -0.56
CA SER A 108 -1.82 10.84 0.10
C SER A 108 -1.66 12.14 0.88
N GLU A 109 -0.55 12.31 1.60
CA GLU A 109 -0.27 13.57 2.31
C GLU A 109 -0.11 14.74 1.34
N ALA A 110 0.57 14.54 0.20
CA ALA A 110 0.83 15.61 -0.77
C ALA A 110 -0.36 15.97 -1.67
N LEU A 111 -1.25 15.04 -2.00
CA LEU A 111 -2.33 15.23 -2.97
C LEU A 111 -3.71 15.34 -2.33
N LEU A 112 -3.91 14.69 -1.18
CA LEU A 112 -5.21 14.58 -0.52
C LEU A 112 -5.25 15.29 0.84
N GLY A 113 -4.08 15.66 1.38
CA GLY A 113 -3.96 16.34 2.66
C GLY A 113 -4.54 17.75 2.64
N THR A 114 -5.20 18.12 3.73
CA THR A 114 -5.61 19.47 4.08
C THR A 114 -4.51 20.05 4.99
N ASP A 115 -3.78 21.06 4.51
CA ASP A 115 -2.80 21.81 5.32
C ASP A 115 -3.43 22.40 6.61
#